data_AF-A0A2V3HWK7-F1
#
_entry.id   AF-A0A2V3HWK7-F1
#
_cell.length_a   1.000
_cell.length_b   1.000
_cell.length_c   1.000
_cell.angle_alpha   90.00
_cell.angle_beta   90.00
_cell.angle_gamma   90.00
#
_symmetry.space_group_name_H-M   'P 1'
#
loop_
_entity.id
_entity.type
_entity.pdbx_description
1 polymer ?
#
loop_
_entity_poly.entity_id
_entity_poly.type
_entity_poly.pdbx_seq_one_letter_code
_entity_poly.pdbx_strand_id
1 'polypeptide(L)'
;MGRELESFMADNQRAVLLLDGLEFLSAVNGFERMLAMLHSVLDTVQSSDHVLFIPADMEAWNPRQRGQLLRELDRLPAERVQLWSAHPADVEGHGFCQQEGIFRRRAEAPDLAAARVEFQDLSERLTTEAEAALAREAESAEEEQLE
;
A
#
# COMPACT_ATOMS: atom_id res chain seq x y z
N MET A 1 -6.26 -6.86 18.33
CA MET A 1 -5.34 -7.47 17.36
C MET A 1 -5.54 -6.97 15.93
N GLY A 2 -6.64 -7.27 15.22
CA GLY A 2 -6.83 -6.85 13.82
C GLY A 2 -6.57 -5.35 13.57
N ARG A 3 -7.27 -4.47 14.29
CA ARG A 3 -7.12 -3.01 14.12
C ARG A 3 -5.73 -2.44 14.44
N GLU A 4 -5.02 -3.03 15.40
CA GLU A 4 -3.68 -2.54 15.78
C GLU A 4 -2.65 -2.95 14.73
N LEU A 5 -2.77 -4.18 14.21
CA LEU A 5 -1.93 -4.67 13.12
C LEU A 5 -2.21 -3.89 11.84
N GLU A 6 -3.48 -3.65 11.51
CA GLU A 6 -3.91 -2.81 10.39
C GLU A 6 -3.37 -1.38 10.51
N SER A 7 -3.46 -0.76 11.69
CA SER A 7 -2.90 0.58 11.94
C SER A 7 -1.38 0.57 11.77
N PHE A 8 -0.69 -0.43 12.32
CA PHE A 8 0.76 -0.55 12.19
C PHE A 8 1.19 -0.70 10.71
N MET A 9 0.49 -1.53 9.94
CA MET A 9 0.73 -1.68 8.51
C MET A 9 0.44 -0.38 7.76
N ALA A 10 -0.63 0.35 8.11
CA ALA A 10 -0.95 1.64 7.50
C ALA A 10 0.10 2.73 7.78
N ASP A 11 0.70 2.73 8.97
CA ASP A 11 1.66 3.75 9.41
C ASP A 11 3.09 3.51 8.91
N ASN A 12 3.41 2.28 8.47
CA ASN A 12 4.77 1.89 8.07
C ASN A 12 4.82 1.49 6.60
N GLN A 13 5.88 1.88 5.88
CA GLN A 13 6.14 1.34 4.55
C GLN A 13 7.07 0.13 4.65
N ARG A 14 6.78 -0.93 3.89
CA ARG A 14 7.63 -2.12 3.79
C ARG A 14 7.97 -2.79 5.13
N ALA A 15 6.99 -2.83 6.03
CA ALA A 15 7.15 -3.52 7.30
C ALA A 15 7.33 -5.04 7.12
N VAL A 16 8.22 -5.61 7.92
CA VAL A 16 8.38 -7.07 8.08
C VAL A 16 7.65 -7.49 9.34
N LEU A 17 6.69 -8.39 9.18
CA LEU A 17 5.81 -8.89 10.22
C LEU A 17 6.19 -10.33 10.55
N LEU A 18 6.28 -10.63 11.84
CA LEU A 18 6.45 -11.99 12.34
C LEU A 18 5.23 -12.35 13.20
N LEU A 19 4.42 -13.28 12.72
CA LEU A 19 3.26 -13.79 13.45
C LEU A 19 3.57 -15.16 14.04
N ASP A 20 3.89 -15.19 15.32
CA ASP A 20 4.20 -16.41 16.06
C ASP A 20 2.98 -16.97 16.81
N GLY A 21 2.94 -18.29 17.00
CA GLY A 21 1.90 -18.98 17.76
C GLY A 21 0.56 -19.17 17.04
N LEU A 22 0.58 -19.39 15.73
CA LEU A 22 -0.63 -19.64 14.94
C LEU A 22 -1.41 -20.88 15.44
N GLU A 23 -0.70 -21.89 15.92
CA GLU A 23 -1.22 -23.11 16.51
C GLU A 23 -2.04 -22.78 17.75
N PHE A 24 -1.50 -21.94 18.64
CA PHE A 24 -2.19 -21.49 19.84
C PHE A 24 -3.46 -20.71 19.48
N LEU A 25 -3.37 -19.79 18.52
CA LEU A 25 -4.53 -19.04 18.04
C LEU A 25 -5.61 -19.98 17.49
N SER A 26 -5.20 -21.01 16.74
CA SER A 26 -6.12 -22.00 16.19
C SER A 26 -6.75 -22.91 17.24
N ALA A 27 -6.00 -23.26 18.30
CA ALA A 27 -6.48 -24.10 19.39
C ALA A 27 -7.49 -23.37 20.28
N VAL A 28 -7.26 -22.08 20.54
CA VAL A 28 -8.11 -21.25 21.40
C VAL A 28 -9.37 -20.79 20.66
N ASN A 29 -9.24 -20.32 19.41
CA ASN A 29 -10.35 -19.70 18.68
C ASN A 29 -11.04 -20.66 17.69
N GLY A 30 -10.44 -21.82 17.45
CA GLY A 30 -10.83 -22.72 16.37
C GLY A 30 -10.19 -22.33 15.04
N PHE A 31 -9.91 -23.34 14.23
CA PHE A 31 -9.21 -23.19 12.95
C PHE A 31 -9.89 -22.21 11.99
N GLU A 32 -11.21 -22.31 11.79
CA GLU A 32 -11.94 -21.46 10.84
C GLU A 32 -11.88 -19.97 11.21
N ARG A 33 -11.95 -19.64 12.51
CA ARG A 33 -11.85 -18.24 12.96
C ARG A 33 -10.43 -17.71 12.81
N MET A 34 -9.43 -18.54 13.11
CA MET A 34 -8.02 -18.21 12.88
C MET A 34 -7.76 -18.00 11.39
N LEU A 35 -8.28 -18.88 10.52
CA LEU A 35 -8.11 -18.77 9.07
C LEU A 35 -8.78 -17.51 8.52
N ALA A 36 -9.98 -17.17 8.99
CA ALA A 36 -10.64 -15.92 8.61
C ALA A 36 -9.85 -14.68 9.06
N MET A 37 -9.25 -14.71 10.26
CA MET A 37 -8.33 -13.65 10.71
C MET A 37 -7.09 -13.58 9.80
N LEU A 38 -6.51 -14.74 9.48
CA LEU A 38 -5.33 -14.83 8.63
C LEU A 38 -5.61 -14.24 7.23
N HIS A 39 -6.76 -14.54 6.63
CA HIS A 39 -7.15 -13.92 5.34
C HIS A 39 -7.19 -12.40 5.42
N SER A 40 -7.77 -11.84 6.48
CA SER A 40 -7.80 -10.37 6.66
C SER A 40 -6.40 -9.75 6.72
N VAL A 41 -5.45 -10.44 7.35
CA VAL A 41 -4.05 -10.01 7.40
C VAL A 41 -3.40 -10.17 6.03
N LEU A 42 -3.58 -11.32 5.37
CA LEU A 42 -3.02 -11.60 4.06
C LEU A 42 -3.53 -10.63 2.99
N ASP A 43 -4.82 -10.29 2.99
CA ASP A 43 -5.39 -9.30 2.08
C ASP A 43 -4.68 -7.94 2.20
N THR A 44 -4.33 -7.55 3.43
CA THR A 44 -3.62 -6.29 3.69
C THR A 44 -2.16 -6.37 3.25
N VAL A 45 -1.50 -7.50 3.51
CA VAL A 45 -0.11 -7.74 3.10
C VAL A 45 0.00 -7.83 1.58
N GLN A 46 -0.93 -8.47 0.88
CA GLN A 46 -0.94 -8.61 -0.58
C GLN A 46 -1.24 -7.29 -1.32
N SER A 47 -2.01 -6.40 -0.69
CA SER A 47 -2.33 -5.08 -1.23
C SER A 47 -1.26 -4.02 -0.93
N SER A 48 -0.20 -4.39 -0.21
CA SER A 48 0.87 -3.50 0.26
C SER A 48 2.25 -4.11 -0.01
N ASP A 49 3.33 -3.36 0.17
CA ASP A 49 4.71 -3.89 0.04
C ASP A 49 5.20 -4.54 1.35
N HIS A 50 4.30 -5.17 2.12
CA HIS A 50 4.64 -5.79 3.40
C HIS A 50 5.10 -7.22 3.23
N VAL A 51 5.79 -7.72 4.25
CA VAL A 51 6.17 -9.13 4.32
C VAL A 51 5.65 -9.72 5.61
N LEU A 52 5.08 -10.91 5.51
CA LEU A 52 4.66 -11.70 6.66
C LEU A 52 5.42 -13.03 6.71
N PHE A 53 6.09 -13.27 7.83
CA PHE A 53 6.62 -14.58 8.20
C PHE A 53 5.76 -15.19 9.30
N ILE A 54 5.43 -16.46 9.14
CA ILE A 54 4.63 -17.22 10.10
C ILE A 54 5.38 -18.52 10.41
N PRO A 55 6.16 -18.57 11.50
CA PRO A 55 6.62 -19.85 12.02
C PRO A 55 5.38 -20.65 12.43
N ALA A 56 5.26 -21.86 11.88
CA ALA A 56 4.16 -22.74 12.19
C ALA A 56 4.58 -24.20 12.08
N ASP A 57 4.31 -24.99 13.11
CA ASP A 57 4.31 -26.44 13.05
C ASP A 57 3.03 -26.91 12.36
N MET A 58 3.21 -27.37 11.13
CA MET A 58 2.11 -27.86 10.30
C MET A 58 1.47 -29.12 10.90
N GLU A 59 2.14 -29.87 11.76
CA GLU A 59 1.58 -31.06 12.41
C GLU A 59 0.48 -30.75 13.43
N ALA A 60 0.35 -29.49 13.86
CA ALA A 60 -0.72 -29.04 14.73
C ALA A 60 -2.13 -29.15 14.09
N TRP A 61 -2.21 -29.28 12.76
CA TRP A 61 -3.47 -29.34 12.02
C TRP A 61 -3.68 -30.64 11.28
N ASN A 62 -4.96 -31.00 11.09
CA ASN A 62 -5.30 -32.16 10.28
C ASN A 62 -4.96 -31.94 8.79
N PRO A 63 -4.87 -33.01 7.97
CA PRO A 63 -4.48 -32.89 6.57
C PRO A 63 -5.33 -31.92 5.74
N ARG A 64 -6.62 -31.81 6.03
CA ARG A 64 -7.52 -30.88 5.33
C ARG A 64 -7.20 -29.43 5.67
N GLN A 65 -7.04 -29.13 6.96
CA GLN A 65 -6.69 -27.80 7.47
C GLN A 65 -5.31 -27.35 6.99
N ARG A 66 -4.32 -28.24 7.01
CA ARG A 66 -3.01 -27.99 6.38
C ARG A 66 -3.15 -27.63 4.90
N GLY A 67 -3.97 -28.38 4.17
CA GLY A 67 -4.23 -28.11 2.76
C GLY A 67 -4.89 -26.75 2.51
N GLN A 68 -5.65 -26.22 3.46
CA GLN A 68 -6.17 -24.85 3.39
C GLN A 68 -5.07 -23.82 3.64
N LEU A 69 -4.27 -23.98 4.70
CA LEU A 69 -3.15 -23.06 4.98
C LEU A 69 -2.15 -22.98 3.82
N LEU A 70 -1.81 -24.12 3.21
CA LEU A 70 -0.86 -24.17 2.09
C LEU A 70 -1.38 -23.64 0.76
N ARG A 71 -2.67 -23.29 0.67
CA ARG A 71 -3.20 -22.56 -0.50
C ARG A 71 -3.01 -21.06 -0.35
N GLU A 72 -3.01 -20.57 0.87
CA GLU A 72 -2.92 -19.15 1.19
C GLU A 72 -1.47 -18.71 1.48
N LEU A 73 -0.63 -19.65 1.92
CA LEU A 73 0.74 -19.40 2.36
C LEU A 73 1.75 -20.23 1.56
N ASP A 74 2.83 -19.56 1.13
CA ASP A 74 3.98 -20.23 0.58
C ASP A 74 4.85 -20.84 1.69
N ARG A 75 5.26 -22.10 1.50
CA ARG A 75 6.23 -22.72 2.41
C ARG A 75 7.62 -22.15 2.18
N LEU A 76 8.22 -21.66 3.26
CA LEU A 76 9.61 -21.28 3.31
C LEU A 76 10.44 -22.39 3.98
N PRO A 77 11.32 -23.09 3.26
CA PRO A 77 12.17 -24.13 3.85
C PRO A 77 13.16 -23.54 4.86
N ALA A 78 13.42 -24.26 5.94
CA ALA A 78 14.35 -23.81 6.99
C ALA A 78 15.77 -23.62 6.45
N GLU A 79 16.18 -24.42 5.46
CA GLU A 79 17.47 -24.31 4.80
C GLU A 79 17.62 -22.97 4.07
N ARG A 80 16.54 -22.48 3.46
CA ARG A 80 16.53 -21.18 2.79
C ARG A 80 16.68 -20.05 3.80
N VAL A 81 15.98 -20.14 4.93
CA VAL A 81 16.10 -19.16 6.04
C VAL A 81 17.53 -19.15 6.60
N GLN A 82 18.13 -20.32 6.80
CA GLN A 82 19.51 -20.44 7.28
C GLN A 82 20.51 -19.84 6.28
N LEU A 83 20.30 -20.08 4.98
CA LEU A 83 21.14 -19.52 3.93
C LEU A 83 21.07 -17.98 3.91
N TRP A 84 19.86 -17.43 4.00
CA TRP A 84 19.63 -15.98 4.13
C TRP A 84 20.26 -15.39 5.39
N SER A 85 20.18 -16.10 6.51
CA SER A 85 20.83 -15.69 7.76
C SER A 85 22.36 -15.71 7.67
N ALA A 86 22.93 -16.68 6.93
CA ALA A 86 24.38 -16.82 6.78
C ALA A 86 24.97 -15.82 5.76
N HIS A 87 24.18 -15.42 4.76
CA HIS A 87 24.59 -14.49 3.70
C HIS A 87 23.54 -13.38 3.52
N PRO A 88 23.49 -12.39 4.42
CA PRO A 88 22.48 -11.32 4.37
C PRO A 88 22.51 -10.50 3.07
N ALA A 89 23.69 -10.34 2.45
CA ALA A 89 23.86 -9.63 1.19
C ALA A 89 23.05 -10.23 0.03
N ASP A 90 22.78 -11.55 0.07
CA ASP A 90 21.96 -12.23 -0.94
C ASP A 90 20.48 -11.83 -0.84
N VAL A 91 20.04 -11.36 0.33
CA VAL A 91 18.68 -10.88 0.58
C VAL A 91 18.56 -9.40 0.24
N GLU A 92 19.57 -8.59 0.57
CA GLU A 92 19.64 -7.17 0.17
C GLU A 92 19.58 -7.00 -1.37
N GLY A 93 20.07 -8.01 -2.10
CA GLY A 93 19.99 -8.17 -3.55
C GLY A 93 18.63 -8.62 -4.12
N HIS A 94 17.77 -9.20 -3.30
CA HIS A 94 16.64 -10.01 -3.75
C HIS A 94 15.46 -9.12 -4.19
N GLY A 95 14.69 -9.54 -5.19
CA GLY A 95 13.51 -8.78 -5.69
C GLY A 95 12.48 -8.45 -4.60
N PHE A 96 12.45 -9.25 -3.54
CA PHE A 96 11.72 -8.99 -2.30
C PHE A 96 12.16 -7.72 -1.56
N CYS A 97 13.45 -7.39 -1.56
CA CYS A 97 14.02 -6.16 -1.02
C CYS A 97 14.15 -5.03 -2.07
N GLN A 98 14.08 -5.37 -3.37
CA GLN A 98 14.39 -4.46 -4.48
C GLN A 98 13.20 -4.05 -5.37
N GLN A 99 11.95 -4.39 -5.05
CA GLN A 99 10.83 -3.93 -5.88
C GLN A 99 10.55 -2.42 -5.67
N GLU A 100 11.33 -1.59 -6.36
CA GLU A 100 11.10 -0.14 -6.53
C GLU A 100 10.10 0.20 -7.65
N GLY A 101 9.41 -0.79 -8.23
CA GLY A 101 8.80 -0.61 -9.56
C GLY A 101 7.29 -0.40 -9.67
N ILE A 102 6.45 -0.75 -8.69
CA ILE A 102 4.99 -0.86 -8.96
C ILE A 102 4.08 -0.08 -7.99
N PHE A 103 4.48 0.23 -6.76
CA PHE A 103 3.57 0.89 -5.81
C PHE A 103 3.98 2.30 -5.45
N ARG A 104 2.97 3.17 -5.59
CA ARG A 104 3.01 4.63 -5.50
C ARG A 104 3.85 5.06 -4.32
N ARG A 105 4.82 5.96 -4.57
CA ARG A 105 5.19 7.01 -3.61
C ARG A 105 3.92 7.37 -2.86
N ARG A 106 3.91 7.33 -1.52
CA ARG A 106 2.80 7.87 -0.71
C ARG A 106 2.29 9.06 -1.50
N ALA A 107 1.04 9.01 -1.97
CA ALA A 107 0.41 10.26 -2.35
C ALA A 107 0.46 11.00 -1.01
N GLU A 108 1.48 11.86 -0.83
CA GLU A 108 1.41 12.90 0.17
C GLU A 108 0.00 13.44 0.00
N ALA A 109 -0.82 13.28 1.03
CA ALA A 109 -2.19 13.75 0.96
C ALA A 109 -2.06 15.17 0.42
N PRO A 110 -2.57 15.45 -0.79
CA PRO A 110 -2.24 16.70 -1.46
C PRO A 110 -2.64 17.79 -0.49
N ASP A 111 -1.74 18.75 -0.26
CA ASP A 111 -2.05 19.85 0.65
C ASP A 111 -3.24 20.61 0.05
N LEU A 112 -4.43 20.29 0.54
CA LEU A 112 -5.68 20.82 0.01
C LEU A 112 -5.76 22.33 0.23
N ALA A 113 -5.03 22.88 1.20
CA ALA A 113 -4.93 24.31 1.39
C ALA A 113 -4.06 24.93 0.30
N ALA A 114 -2.88 24.36 0.01
CA ALA A 114 -2.02 24.83 -1.07
C ALA A 114 -2.70 24.70 -2.45
N ALA A 115 -3.31 23.56 -2.74
CA ALA A 115 -4.02 23.32 -4.00
C ALA A 115 -5.21 24.28 -4.21
N ARG A 116 -5.88 24.68 -3.12
CA ARG A 116 -6.97 25.66 -3.19
C ARG A 116 -6.48 27.07 -3.49
N VAL A 117 -5.32 27.46 -2.95
CA VAL A 117 -4.68 28.74 -3.26
C VAL A 117 -4.27 28.77 -4.72
N GLU A 118 -3.60 27.72 -5.22
CA GLU A 118 -3.20 27.63 -6.63
C GLU A 118 -4.42 27.71 -7.57
N PHE A 119 -5.52 27.05 -7.22
CA PHE A 119 -6.74 27.12 -8.02
C PHE A 119 -7.36 28.52 -8.05
N GLN A 120 -7.34 29.24 -6.93
CA GLN A 120 -7.84 30.63 -6.85
C GLN A 120 -6.98 31.57 -7.69
N ASP A 121 -5.66 31.51 -7.56
CA ASP A 121 -4.73 32.34 -8.35
C ASP A 121 -4.90 32.10 -9.85
N LEU A 122 -5.09 30.84 -10.25
CA LEU A 122 -5.27 30.46 -11.65
C LEU A 122 -6.63 30.95 -12.18
N SER A 123 -7.69 30.86 -11.38
CA SER A 123 -9.00 31.41 -11.71
C SER A 123 -8.96 32.92 -11.91
N GLU A 124 -8.30 33.66 -11.01
CA GLU A 124 -8.17 35.12 -11.08
C GLU A 124 -7.38 35.57 -12.32
N ARG A 125 -6.31 34.85 -12.65
CA ARG A 125 -5.54 35.11 -13.87
C ARG A 125 -6.38 34.90 -15.13
N LEU A 126 -7.13 33.80 -15.20
CA LEU A 126 -7.99 33.52 -16.35
C LEU A 126 -9.12 34.54 -16.52
N THR A 127 -9.71 35.02 -15.41
CA THR A 127 -10.72 36.08 -15.50
C THR A 127 -10.11 37.39 -15.98
N THR A 128 -8.92 37.74 -15.50
CA THR A 128 -8.23 38.98 -15.92
C THR A 128 -7.82 38.92 -17.39
N GLU A 129 -7.34 37.76 -17.86
CA GLU A 129 -7.01 37.54 -19.27
C GLU A 129 -8.26 37.58 -20.17
N ALA A 130 -9.38 37.01 -19.72
CA ALA A 130 -10.64 37.05 -20.46
C ALA A 130 -11.21 38.48 -20.54
N GLU A 131 -11.16 39.25 -19.45
CA GLU A 131 -11.56 40.66 -19.44
C GLU A 131 -10.67 41.52 -20.35
N ALA A 132 -9.36 41.28 -20.34
CA ALA A 132 -8.43 41.97 -21.24
C ALA A 132 -8.65 41.61 -22.72
N ALA A 133 -9.02 40.37 -23.02
CA ALA A 133 -9.37 39.96 -24.39
C ALA A 133 -10.66 40.63 -24.87
N LEU A 134 -11.69 40.68 -24.04
CA LEU A 134 -12.95 41.38 -24.33
C LEU A 134 -12.75 42.88 -24.53
N ALA A 135 -11.88 43.51 -23.73
CA ALA A 135 -11.54 44.92 -23.90
C ALA A 135 -10.84 45.19 -25.23
N ARG A 136 -9.90 44.32 -25.64
CA ARG A 136 -9.24 44.42 -26.96
C ARG A 136 -10.20 44.20 -28.12
N GLU A 137 -11.13 43.26 -28.01
CA GLU A 137 -12.17 43.04 -29.02
C GLU A 137 -13.11 44.24 -29.14
N ALA A 138 -13.50 44.86 -28.02
CA ALA A 138 -14.31 46.06 -28.01
C ALA A 138 -13.59 47.28 -28.64
N GLU A 139 -12.32 47.49 -28.31
CA GLU A 139 -11.49 48.54 -28.92
C GLU A 139 -11.34 48.33 -30.44
N SER A 140 -11.14 47.07 -30.89
CA SER A 140 -11.07 46.76 -32.32
C SER A 140 -12.39 46.94 -33.06
N ALA A 141 -13.53 46.72 -32.40
CA ALA A 141 -14.87 46.92 -32.98
C ALA A 141 -15.29 48.39 -33.03
N GLU A 142 -14.78 49.24 -32.13
CA GLU A 142 -14.99 50.69 -32.18
C GLU A 142 -14.13 51.36 -33.26
N GLU A 143 -12.90 50.89 -33.50
CA GLU A 143 -12.06 51.38 -34.60
C GLU A 143 -12.64 51.04 -35.99
N GLU A 144 -13.27 49.86 -36.16
CA GLU A 144 -13.93 49.46 -37.41
C GLU A 144 -15.24 50.23 -37.71
N GLN A 145 -15.83 50.91 -36.71
CA GLN A 145 -17.03 51.76 -36.87
C GLN A 145 -16.70 53.23 -37.17
N LEU A 146 -15.43 53.61 -37.10
CA LEU A 146 -14.94 54.98 -37.31
C LEU A 146 -14.23 55.20 -38.67
N GLU A 147 -14.03 54.14 -39.48
CA GLU A 147 -13.69 54.20 -40.92
C GLU A 147 -14.95 54.18 -41.83
#